data_AF-A0A024GPJ2-F1
#
_entry.id   AF-A0A024GPJ2-F1
#
_cell.length_a   1.000
_cell.length_b   1.000
_cell.length_c   1.000
_cell.angle_alpha   90.00
_cell.angle_beta   90.00
_cell.angle_gamma   90.00
#
_symmetry.space_group_name_H-M   'P 1'
#
loop_
_entity.id
_entity.type
_entity.pdbx_description
1 polymer ?
#
loop_
_entity_poly.entity_id
_entity_poly.type
_entity_poly.pdbx_seq_one_letter_code
_entity_poly.pdbx_strand_id
1 'polypeptide(L)'
;MTPDWLFLSPEILDDTAIQKIISRVAKRESKLIRHRQAQERYRGRLRKSKIQELKLIVCLLSKIQKNCKEILVLQKGNREYRKKLSLIRRLILDYSGALESILYEPQLHSVASNKVGELECGAMDTPEILAKVLLREVMERLSPLGRIEDMAEMCFKSVLDNAAFAASQYDPNTAKVLGWTDQRQVSETEARFMFTKHFPNGDLNGFADRTFDTSLVYEKYRLVQNWVTDMSILQKINENTYLMLRENAAPNTDFQFRTIYLLFRFFADDGNTIVVATKSLEDCIQDSMPNSRMPYIKALYSFVFTKYTPHLSGQNQANAIDVPIASKKGCFVQLGGQVGVGS
;
A
#
# COMPACT_ATOMS: atom_id res chain seq x y z
N MET A 1 -4.93 53.38 -33.80
CA MET A 1 -3.73 54.23 -33.85
C MET A 1 -3.34 54.42 -35.30
N THR A 2 -3.81 55.50 -35.91
CA THR A 2 -3.32 55.98 -37.20
C THR A 2 -1.84 56.36 -37.04
N PRO A 3 -0.94 55.93 -37.93
CA PRO A 3 0.47 56.28 -37.78
C PRO A 3 0.69 57.79 -37.94
N ASP A 4 1.38 58.42 -36.98
CA ASP A 4 1.63 59.88 -36.92
C ASP A 4 2.37 60.47 -38.14
N TRP A 5 2.90 59.62 -39.03
CA TRP A 5 3.61 60.06 -40.25
C TRP A 5 2.69 60.38 -41.44
N LEU A 6 1.39 60.15 -41.33
CA LEU A 6 0.42 60.46 -42.41
C LEU A 6 0.13 61.97 -42.58
N PHE A 7 0.68 62.83 -41.73
CA PHE A 7 0.42 64.29 -41.74
C PHE A 7 1.62 65.15 -42.18
N LEU A 8 2.65 64.56 -42.80
CA LEU A 8 3.79 65.33 -43.30
C LEU A 8 3.43 66.04 -44.61
N SER A 9 3.51 67.37 -44.63
CA SER A 9 3.28 68.21 -45.82
C SER A 9 4.29 67.86 -46.94
N PRO A 10 3.87 67.73 -48.21
CA PRO A 10 4.74 67.31 -49.32
C PRO A 10 5.93 68.23 -49.64
N GLU A 11 5.95 69.46 -49.12
CA GLU A 11 6.88 70.50 -49.57
C GLU A 11 8.28 70.45 -48.90
N ILE A 12 8.55 69.55 -47.95
CA ILE A 12 9.83 69.51 -47.20
C ILE A 12 10.26 68.08 -46.87
N LEU A 13 10.49 67.23 -47.87
CA LEU A 13 11.13 65.91 -47.67
C LEU A 13 12.32 65.79 -48.61
N ASP A 14 13.52 65.98 -48.08
CA ASP A 14 14.75 65.65 -48.80
C ASP A 14 14.86 64.12 -48.98
N ASP A 15 15.61 63.68 -50.01
CA ASP A 15 15.81 62.25 -50.28
C ASP A 15 16.36 61.49 -49.05
N THR A 16 17.15 62.18 -48.22
CA THR A 16 17.69 61.63 -46.98
C THR A 16 16.58 61.27 -45.98
N ALA A 17 15.57 62.11 -45.81
CA ALA A 17 14.43 61.87 -44.93
C ALA A 17 13.55 60.74 -45.47
N ILE A 18 13.34 60.66 -46.78
CA ILE A 18 12.61 59.56 -47.43
C ILE A 18 13.32 58.22 -47.16
N GLN A 19 14.65 58.14 -47.36
CA GLN A 19 15.44 56.94 -47.08
C GLN A 19 15.40 56.54 -45.59
N LYS A 20 15.40 57.52 -44.68
CA LYS A 20 15.22 57.27 -43.23
C LYS A 20 13.83 56.70 -42.91
N ILE A 21 12.77 57.18 -43.56
CA ILE A 21 11.41 56.63 -43.37
C ILE A 21 11.33 55.20 -43.92
N ILE A 22 11.80 54.95 -45.15
CA ILE A 22 11.81 53.62 -45.77
C ILE A 22 12.57 52.62 -44.90
N SER A 23 13.77 52.97 -44.42
CA SER A 23 14.57 52.09 -43.56
C SER A 23 13.88 51.79 -42.22
N ARG A 24 13.17 52.77 -41.62
CA ARG A 24 12.38 52.56 -40.39
C ARG A 24 11.19 51.65 -40.63
N VAL A 25 10.45 51.83 -41.72
CA VAL A 25 9.32 50.98 -42.10
C VAL A 25 9.80 49.55 -42.39
N ALA A 26 10.85 49.40 -43.20
CA ALA A 26 11.45 48.10 -43.51
C ALA A 26 11.94 47.37 -42.25
N LYS A 27 12.58 48.08 -41.31
CA LYS A 27 13.00 47.53 -40.02
C LYS A 27 11.81 47.08 -39.15
N ARG A 28 10.72 47.86 -39.13
CA ARG A 28 9.49 47.54 -38.41
C ARG A 28 8.82 46.30 -39.00
N GLU A 29 8.62 46.26 -40.32
CA GLU A 29 8.04 45.11 -41.03
C GLU A 29 8.89 43.85 -40.84
N SER A 30 10.22 43.96 -40.97
CA SER A 30 11.15 42.85 -40.71
C SER A 30 11.06 42.33 -39.27
N LYS A 31 10.79 43.20 -38.29
CA LYS A 31 10.56 42.79 -36.89
C LYS A 31 9.22 42.06 -36.74
N LEU A 32 8.16 42.56 -37.38
CA LEU A 32 6.83 41.94 -37.36
C LEU A 32 6.83 40.56 -38.04
N ILE A 33 7.50 40.43 -39.18
CA ILE A 33 7.66 39.14 -39.89
C ILE A 33 8.40 38.13 -39.01
N ARG A 34 9.54 38.51 -38.42
CA ARG A 34 10.29 37.63 -37.52
C ARG A 34 9.48 37.20 -36.29
N HIS A 35 8.72 38.12 -35.71
CA HIS A 35 7.83 37.81 -34.59
C HIS A 35 6.72 36.83 -34.99
N ARG A 36 6.07 37.05 -36.14
CA ARG A 36 5.05 36.12 -36.68
C ARG A 36 5.61 34.72 -36.91
N GLN A 37 6.77 34.62 -37.56
CA GLN A 37 7.45 33.34 -37.78
C GLN A 37 7.84 32.65 -36.46
N ALA A 38 8.28 33.41 -35.46
CA ALA A 38 8.59 32.86 -34.13
C ALA A 38 7.33 32.30 -33.44
N GLN A 39 6.20 33.02 -33.53
CA GLN A 39 4.91 32.55 -33.00
C GLN A 39 4.42 31.29 -33.71
N GLU A 40 4.56 31.21 -35.03
CA GLU A 40 4.21 30.01 -35.81
C GLU A 40 5.07 28.81 -35.41
N ARG A 41 6.38 28.99 -35.26
CA ARG A 41 7.28 27.92 -34.76
C ARG A 41 6.89 27.47 -33.36
N TYR A 42 6.55 28.40 -32.47
CA TYR A 42 6.09 28.09 -31.12
C TYR A 42 4.79 27.26 -31.13
N ARG A 43 3.78 27.71 -31.89
CA ARG A 43 2.52 26.96 -32.07
C ARG A 43 2.77 25.59 -32.68
N GLY A 44 3.70 25.47 -33.63
CA GLY A 44 4.12 24.22 -34.23
C GLY A 44 4.72 23.24 -33.21
N ARG A 45 5.61 23.71 -32.31
CA ARG A 45 6.17 22.89 -31.22
C ARG A 45 5.09 22.43 -30.24
N LEU A 46 4.18 23.33 -29.86
CA LEU A 46 3.08 23.01 -28.95
C LEU A 46 2.16 21.93 -29.53
N ARG A 47 1.80 22.03 -30.83
CA ARG A 47 1.02 21.00 -31.53
C ARG A 47 1.75 19.67 -31.57
N LYS A 48 3.05 19.64 -31.88
CA LYS A 48 3.85 18.41 -31.89
C LYS A 48 3.89 17.73 -30.51
N SER A 49 4.11 18.52 -29.45
CA SER A 49 4.08 18.03 -28.07
C SER A 49 2.72 17.45 -27.70
N LYS A 50 1.62 18.15 -28.03
CA LYS A 50 0.26 17.64 -27.76
C LYS A 50 -0.04 16.35 -28.55
N ILE A 51 0.41 16.25 -29.79
CA ILE A 51 0.27 15.02 -30.59
C ILE A 51 1.03 13.86 -29.95
N GLN A 52 2.23 14.09 -29.41
CA GLN A 52 3.00 13.04 -28.71
C GLN A 52 2.29 12.58 -27.43
N GLU A 53 1.76 13.51 -26.64
CA GLU A 53 0.96 13.20 -25.45
C GLU A 53 -0.27 12.36 -25.81
N LEU A 54 -1.03 12.74 -26.84
CA LEU A 54 -2.18 11.98 -27.31
C LEU A 54 -1.81 10.58 -27.81
N LYS A 55 -0.65 10.42 -28.46
CA LYS A 55 -0.14 9.10 -28.86
C LYS A 55 0.12 8.19 -27.65
N LEU A 56 0.69 8.74 -26.58
CA LEU A 56 0.90 7.99 -25.33
C LEU A 56 -0.44 7.56 -24.71
N ILE A 57 -1.42 8.46 -24.66
CA ILE A 57 -2.76 8.15 -24.16
C ILE A 57 -3.43 7.03 -24.96
N VAL A 58 -3.39 7.11 -26.30
CA VAL A 58 -3.95 6.06 -27.17
C VAL A 58 -3.24 4.71 -26.95
N CYS A 59 -1.92 4.71 -26.77
CA CYS A 59 -1.16 3.49 -26.46
C CYS A 59 -1.58 2.88 -25.12
N LEU A 60 -1.76 3.70 -24.08
CA LEU A 60 -2.23 3.25 -22.77
C LEU A 60 -3.65 2.68 -22.84
N LEU A 61 -4.58 3.34 -23.55
CA LEU A 61 -5.94 2.86 -23.73
C LEU A 61 -5.98 1.50 -24.45
N SER A 62 -5.11 1.28 -25.44
CA SER A 62 -4.98 -0.01 -26.11
C SER A 62 -4.50 -1.12 -25.16
N LYS A 63 -3.54 -0.82 -24.27
CA LYS A 63 -3.09 -1.77 -23.23
C LYS A 63 -4.21 -2.09 -22.23
N ILE A 64 -4.94 -1.07 -21.77
CA ILE A 64 -6.10 -1.26 -20.87
C ILE A 64 -7.14 -2.16 -21.53
N GLN A 65 -7.48 -1.91 -22.80
CA GLN A 65 -8.45 -2.72 -23.54
C GLN A 65 -7.99 -4.19 -23.65
N LYS A 66 -6.70 -4.44 -23.88
CA LYS A 66 -6.13 -5.79 -23.90
C LYS A 66 -6.29 -6.48 -22.53
N ASN A 67 -5.91 -5.80 -21.45
CA ASN A 67 -6.03 -6.34 -20.09
C ASN A 67 -7.49 -6.64 -19.72
N CYS A 68 -8.44 -5.77 -20.09
CA CYS A 68 -9.86 -6.03 -19.88
C CYS A 68 -10.34 -7.30 -20.59
N LYS A 69 -9.86 -7.58 -21.82
CA LYS A 69 -10.18 -8.83 -22.53
C LYS A 69 -9.61 -10.06 -21.81
N GLU A 70 -8.37 -9.98 -21.32
CA GLU A 70 -7.74 -11.07 -20.56
C GLU A 70 -8.51 -11.35 -19.25
N ILE A 71 -8.90 -10.31 -18.51
CA ILE A 71 -9.71 -10.43 -17.30
C ILE A 71 -11.05 -11.12 -17.59
N LEU A 72 -11.73 -10.78 -18.69
CA LEU A 72 -12.99 -11.43 -19.06
C LEU A 72 -12.81 -12.93 -19.35
N VAL A 73 -11.71 -13.33 -19.99
CA VAL A 73 -11.39 -14.74 -20.22
C VAL A 73 -11.16 -15.47 -18.89
N LEU A 74 -10.36 -14.87 -17.98
CA LEU A 74 -10.11 -15.43 -16.65
C LEU A 74 -11.39 -15.55 -15.81
N GLN A 75 -12.27 -14.55 -15.85
CA GLN A 75 -13.56 -14.60 -15.17
C GLN A 75 -14.45 -15.73 -15.69
N LYS A 76 -14.44 -15.99 -17.00
CA LYS A 76 -15.14 -17.14 -17.59
C LYS A 76 -14.57 -18.46 -17.07
N GLY A 77 -13.25 -18.61 -17.04
CA GLY A 77 -12.58 -19.77 -16.47
C GLY A 77 -12.94 -19.99 -14.99
N ASN A 78 -12.92 -18.94 -14.18
CA ASN A 78 -13.30 -19.00 -12.77
C ASN A 78 -14.76 -19.43 -12.55
N ARG A 79 -15.69 -19.01 -13.43
CA ARG A 79 -17.09 -19.51 -13.39
C ARG A 79 -17.16 -21.01 -13.65
N GLU A 80 -16.35 -21.54 -14.57
CA GLU A 80 -16.29 -22.98 -14.84
C GLU A 80 -15.70 -23.76 -13.67
N TYR A 81 -14.60 -23.26 -13.06
CA TYR A 81 -14.03 -23.87 -11.86
C TYR A 81 -15.02 -23.90 -10.69
N ARG A 82 -15.78 -22.82 -10.47
CA ARG A 82 -16.84 -22.80 -9.44
C ARG A 82 -17.91 -23.85 -9.68
N LYS A 83 -18.34 -24.07 -10.93
CA LYS A 83 -19.28 -25.14 -11.29
C LYS A 83 -18.70 -26.55 -11.01
N LYS A 84 -17.41 -26.76 -11.33
CA LYS A 84 -16.72 -28.03 -11.02
C LYS A 84 -16.64 -28.27 -9.51
N LEU A 85 -16.29 -27.25 -8.74
CA LEU A 85 -16.26 -27.32 -7.28
C LEU A 85 -17.63 -27.61 -6.67
N SER A 86 -18.71 -26.99 -7.18
CA SER A 86 -20.07 -27.28 -6.69
C SER A 86 -20.48 -28.72 -6.99
N LEU A 87 -20.07 -29.28 -8.15
CA LEU A 87 -20.30 -30.68 -8.48
C LEU A 87 -19.54 -31.61 -7.53
N ILE A 88 -18.24 -31.35 -7.29
CA ILE A 88 -17.42 -32.14 -6.35
C ILE A 88 -18.03 -32.11 -4.94
N ARG A 89 -18.44 -30.94 -4.46
CA ARG A 89 -19.10 -30.80 -3.14
C ARG A 89 -20.39 -31.63 -3.06
N ARG A 90 -21.21 -31.63 -4.12
CA ARG A 90 -22.42 -32.46 -4.18
C ARG A 90 -22.08 -33.94 -4.10
N LEU A 91 -21.11 -34.40 -4.88
CA LEU A 91 -20.67 -35.80 -4.86
C LEU A 91 -20.18 -36.21 -3.46
N ILE A 92 -19.37 -35.38 -2.80
CA ILE A 92 -18.90 -35.66 -1.43
C ILE A 92 -20.08 -35.83 -0.46
N LEU A 93 -21.09 -34.94 -0.55
CA LEU A 93 -22.28 -35.03 0.30
C LEU A 93 -23.08 -36.31 0.02
N ASP A 94 -23.29 -36.66 -1.25
CA ASP A 94 -24.00 -37.88 -1.65
C ASP A 94 -23.27 -39.14 -1.14
N TYR A 95 -21.94 -39.17 -1.22
CA TYR A 95 -21.12 -40.27 -0.69
C TYR A 95 -21.15 -40.33 0.85
N SER A 96 -21.13 -39.18 1.54
CA SER A 96 -21.21 -39.15 3.00
C SER A 96 -22.55 -39.66 3.54
N GLY A 97 -23.67 -39.31 2.89
CA GLY A 97 -24.98 -39.85 3.26
C GLY A 97 -25.10 -41.34 2.99
N ALA A 98 -24.48 -41.85 1.92
CA ALA A 98 -24.41 -43.29 1.65
C ALA A 98 -23.59 -44.04 2.70
N LEU A 99 -22.50 -43.45 3.20
CA LEU A 99 -21.69 -44.04 4.28
C LEU A 99 -22.43 -44.07 5.61
N GLU A 100 -23.17 -43.02 5.96
CA GLU A 100 -24.02 -43.00 7.17
C GLU A 100 -25.15 -44.04 7.10
N SER A 101 -25.71 -44.27 5.90
CA SER A 101 -26.70 -45.33 5.66
C SER A 101 -26.13 -46.75 5.80
N ILE A 102 -24.83 -46.96 5.54
CA ILE A 102 -24.18 -48.28 5.66
C ILE A 102 -23.73 -48.54 7.10
N LEU A 103 -23.43 -47.49 7.86
CA LEU A 103 -22.93 -47.59 9.24
C LEU A 103 -24.03 -47.58 10.31
N TYR A 104 -25.29 -47.29 9.97
CA TYR A 104 -26.44 -47.43 10.86
C TYR A 104 -27.07 -48.84 10.77
N GLU A 105 -26.35 -49.83 11.28
CA GLU A 105 -26.93 -51.12 11.64
C GLU A 105 -27.57 -50.98 13.04
N PRO A 106 -28.86 -51.30 13.23
CA PRO A 106 -29.57 -50.99 14.47
C PRO A 106 -29.16 -51.98 15.56
N GLN A 107 -28.20 -51.60 16.39
CA GLN A 107 -28.04 -52.23 17.70
C GLN A 107 -28.72 -51.37 18.78
N LEU A 108 -29.73 -52.01 19.39
CA LEU A 108 -30.36 -51.60 20.64
C LEU A 108 -29.29 -51.13 21.64
N HIS A 109 -29.52 -50.01 22.30
CA HIS A 109 -29.76 -50.02 23.75
C HIS A 109 -30.21 -48.63 24.22
N SER A 110 -31.37 -48.63 24.88
CA SER A 110 -31.80 -47.63 25.83
C SER A 110 -30.78 -47.51 26.96
N VAL A 111 -30.56 -46.30 27.48
CA VAL A 111 -30.44 -46.00 28.93
C VAL A 111 -30.23 -44.49 29.15
N ALA A 112 -31.07 -43.97 30.05
CA ALA A 112 -30.93 -42.83 30.95
C ALA A 112 -30.65 -41.42 30.40
N SER A 113 -31.76 -40.70 30.29
CA SER A 113 -31.92 -39.29 30.68
C SER A 113 -31.13 -38.92 31.94
N ASN A 114 -30.28 -37.90 31.84
CA ASN A 114 -29.85 -37.11 33.00
C ASN A 114 -30.01 -35.61 32.68
N LYS A 115 -30.74 -34.95 33.58
CA LYS A 115 -31.02 -33.52 33.65
C LYS A 115 -29.72 -32.72 33.69
N VAL A 116 -29.59 -31.72 32.83
CA VAL A 116 -28.63 -30.63 32.98
C VAL A 116 -29.40 -29.39 33.39
N GLY A 117 -28.99 -28.83 34.51
CA GLY A 117 -29.64 -27.75 35.22
C GLY A 117 -29.61 -26.41 34.49
N GLU A 118 -30.59 -25.61 34.86
CA GLU A 118 -30.71 -24.19 34.60
C GLU A 118 -29.44 -23.46 35.07
N LEU A 119 -28.80 -22.76 34.15
CA LEU A 119 -27.73 -21.81 34.45
C LEU A 119 -28.32 -20.40 34.30
N GLU A 120 -28.41 -19.74 35.44
CA GLU A 120 -28.88 -18.37 35.61
C GLU A 120 -28.08 -17.38 34.75
N CYS A 121 -28.82 -16.52 34.06
CA CYS A 121 -28.31 -15.47 33.20
C CYS A 121 -27.82 -14.30 34.07
N GLY A 122 -26.60 -14.43 34.59
CA GLY A 122 -25.84 -13.32 35.17
C GLY A 122 -25.32 -12.42 34.05
N ALA A 123 -25.52 -11.10 34.20
CA ALA A 123 -25.09 -10.07 33.26
C ALA A 123 -23.61 -10.26 32.84
N MET A 124 -23.41 -10.84 31.66
CA MET A 124 -22.12 -11.04 31.03
C MET A 124 -21.75 -9.79 30.23
N ASP A 125 -20.54 -9.28 30.47
CA ASP A 125 -20.04 -8.03 29.96
C ASP A 125 -20.09 -7.90 28.43
N THR A 126 -20.50 -6.70 28.02
CA THR A 126 -20.78 -6.18 26.68
C THR A 126 -19.62 -6.15 25.64
N PRO A 127 -18.31 -6.28 25.97
CA PRO A 127 -17.25 -6.22 24.96
C PRO A 127 -17.17 -7.47 24.07
N GLU A 128 -17.38 -8.66 24.62
CA GLU A 128 -17.18 -9.92 23.89
C GLU A 128 -18.31 -10.17 22.88
N ILE A 129 -19.55 -9.81 23.25
CA ILE A 129 -20.70 -9.86 22.35
C ILE A 129 -20.52 -8.85 21.22
N LEU A 130 -20.08 -7.63 21.52
CA LEU A 130 -19.82 -6.62 20.50
C LEU A 130 -18.68 -7.07 19.57
N ALA A 131 -17.59 -7.64 20.09
CA ALA A 131 -16.50 -8.19 19.29
C ALA A 131 -16.98 -9.35 18.40
N LYS A 132 -17.85 -10.24 18.89
CA LYS A 132 -18.43 -11.35 18.10
C LYS A 132 -19.40 -10.87 17.01
N VAL A 133 -20.21 -9.84 17.29
CA VAL A 133 -21.12 -9.22 16.31
C VAL A 133 -20.33 -8.48 15.24
N LEU A 134 -19.34 -7.66 15.66
CA LEU A 134 -18.41 -6.98 14.76
C LEU A 134 -17.64 -7.97 13.89
N LEU A 135 -17.13 -9.04 14.49
CA LEU A 135 -16.45 -10.11 13.77
C LEU A 135 -17.38 -10.73 12.74
N ARG A 136 -18.62 -11.08 13.11
CA ARG A 136 -19.58 -11.67 12.17
C ARG A 136 -19.88 -10.73 11.00
N GLU A 137 -20.20 -9.47 11.23
CA GLU A 137 -20.52 -8.51 10.17
C GLU A 137 -19.33 -8.22 9.25
N VAL A 138 -18.14 -8.04 9.84
CA VAL A 138 -16.89 -7.85 9.08
C VAL A 138 -16.58 -9.10 8.27
N MET A 139 -16.70 -10.29 8.87
CA MET A 139 -16.42 -11.57 8.19
C MET A 139 -17.44 -11.89 7.10
N GLU A 140 -18.73 -11.60 7.28
CA GLU A 140 -19.76 -11.76 6.26
C GLU A 140 -19.52 -10.85 5.05
N ARG A 141 -18.90 -9.69 5.24
CA ARG A 141 -18.56 -8.75 4.15
C ARG A 141 -17.16 -8.95 3.55
N LEU A 142 -16.25 -9.55 4.32
CA LEU A 142 -14.96 -10.09 3.85
C LEU A 142 -15.10 -11.50 3.24
N SER A 143 -16.30 -12.10 3.29
CA SER A 143 -16.59 -13.50 2.97
C SER A 143 -16.23 -13.99 1.56
N PRO A 144 -16.09 -13.17 0.50
CA PRO A 144 -15.33 -13.64 -0.64
C PRO A 144 -13.85 -13.62 -0.23
N LEU A 145 -13.27 -14.79 0.07
CA LEU A 145 -11.83 -14.99 0.29
C LEU A 145 -10.93 -14.21 -0.70
N GLY A 146 -11.42 -13.98 -1.93
CA GLY A 146 -10.75 -13.12 -2.91
C GLY A 146 -10.49 -11.67 -2.44
N ARG A 147 -11.35 -11.09 -1.60
CA ARG A 147 -11.12 -9.76 -1.03
C ARG A 147 -9.92 -9.73 -0.10
N ILE A 148 -9.67 -10.80 0.68
CA ILE A 148 -8.52 -10.84 1.60
C ILE A 148 -7.22 -10.95 0.81
N GLU A 149 -7.19 -11.75 -0.26
CA GLU A 149 -6.05 -11.86 -1.17
C GLU A 149 -5.77 -10.52 -1.88
N ASP A 150 -6.80 -9.90 -2.46
CA ASP A 150 -6.70 -8.57 -3.07
C ASP A 150 -6.20 -7.53 -2.06
N MET A 151 -6.67 -7.59 -0.82
CA MET A 151 -6.23 -6.71 0.25
C MET A 151 -4.78 -6.96 0.63
N ALA A 152 -4.35 -8.20 0.77
CA ALA A 152 -2.95 -8.55 1.01
C ALA A 152 -2.03 -8.05 -0.12
N GLU A 153 -2.46 -8.18 -1.38
CA GLU A 153 -1.75 -7.65 -2.54
C GLU A 153 -1.65 -6.12 -2.50
N MET A 154 -2.74 -5.42 -2.20
CA MET A 154 -2.73 -3.95 -2.02
C MET A 154 -1.82 -3.52 -0.87
N CYS A 155 -1.82 -4.26 0.24
CA CYS A 155 -0.92 -4.01 1.35
C CYS A 155 0.53 -4.17 0.91
N PHE A 156 0.86 -5.25 0.21
CA PHE A 156 2.19 -5.52 -0.29
C PHE A 156 2.67 -4.41 -1.22
N LYS A 157 1.83 -3.99 -2.16
CA LYS A 157 2.11 -2.86 -3.04
C LYS A 157 2.40 -1.58 -2.27
N SER A 158 1.62 -1.28 -1.23
CA SER A 158 1.82 -0.09 -0.40
C SER A 158 3.14 -0.16 0.39
N VAL A 159 3.56 -1.34 0.84
CA VAL A 159 4.87 -1.55 1.45
C VAL A 159 6.00 -1.30 0.45
N LEU A 160 5.87 -1.81 -0.77
CA LEU A 160 6.83 -1.56 -1.85
C LEU A 160 6.92 -0.07 -2.21
N ASP A 161 5.78 0.62 -2.29
CA ASP A 161 5.72 2.06 -2.55
C ASP A 161 6.43 2.86 -1.44
N ASN A 162 6.27 2.46 -0.17
CA ASN A 162 6.99 3.07 0.96
C ASN A 162 8.49 2.79 0.91
N ALA A 163 8.90 1.58 0.52
CA ALA A 163 10.32 1.25 0.34
C ALA A 163 10.93 2.04 -0.83
N ALA A 164 10.21 2.19 -1.94
CA ALA A 164 10.64 2.99 -3.09
C ALA A 164 10.74 4.49 -2.74
N PHE A 165 9.78 5.01 -1.97
CA PHE A 165 9.85 6.36 -1.41
C PHE A 165 11.14 6.56 -0.60
N ALA A 166 11.46 5.64 0.30
CA ALA A 166 12.67 5.72 1.11
C ALA A 166 13.96 5.72 0.28
N ALA A 167 14.01 4.88 -0.76
CA ALA A 167 15.13 4.84 -1.69
C ALA A 167 15.30 6.16 -2.46
N SER A 168 14.18 6.79 -2.86
CA SER A 168 14.21 8.06 -3.61
C SER A 168 14.65 9.26 -2.79
N GLN A 169 14.46 9.22 -1.47
CA GLN A 169 14.79 10.29 -0.52
C GLN A 169 16.07 9.99 0.28
N TYR A 170 16.87 9.00 -0.13
CA TYR A 170 18.09 8.64 0.59
C TYR A 170 19.15 9.73 0.45
N ASP A 171 19.33 10.52 1.51
CA ASP A 171 20.46 11.40 1.69
C ASP A 171 21.38 10.83 2.79
N PRO A 172 22.63 10.42 2.47
CA PRO A 172 23.57 9.92 3.46
C PRO A 172 23.91 10.93 4.57
N ASN A 173 23.62 12.22 4.37
CA ASN A 173 23.79 13.30 5.36
C ASN A 173 22.56 13.54 6.23
N THR A 174 21.49 12.77 6.03
CA THR A 174 20.28 12.86 6.87
C THR A 174 20.64 12.66 8.33
N ALA A 175 19.99 13.43 9.21
CA ALA A 175 20.19 13.34 10.63
C ALA A 175 20.04 11.89 11.13
N LYS A 176 20.99 11.47 11.97
CA LYS A 176 20.99 10.14 12.58
C LYS A 176 20.65 10.24 14.05
N VAL A 177 19.63 9.51 14.50
CA VAL A 177 19.25 9.42 15.90
C VAL A 177 19.49 7.99 16.37
N LEU A 178 20.43 7.79 17.28
CA LEU A 178 20.79 6.45 17.79
C LEU A 178 21.12 5.43 16.68
N GLY A 179 21.72 5.92 15.59
CA GLY A 179 22.08 5.13 14.41
C GLY A 179 20.92 4.84 13.45
N TRP A 180 19.73 5.37 13.69
CA TRP A 180 18.63 5.38 12.72
C TRP A 180 18.72 6.59 11.81
N THR A 181 18.59 6.36 10.51
CA THR A 181 18.32 7.41 9.53
C THR A 181 16.81 7.65 9.47
N ASP A 182 16.37 8.91 9.55
CA ASP A 182 14.96 9.30 9.63
C ASP A 182 14.54 10.11 8.40
N GLN A 183 13.56 9.61 7.64
CA GLN A 183 12.98 10.27 6.48
C GLN A 183 11.49 10.47 6.71
N ARG A 184 10.98 11.68 6.49
CA ARG A 184 9.55 11.99 6.67
C ARG A 184 9.05 12.86 5.53
N GLN A 185 7.80 12.63 5.15
CA GLN A 185 7.06 13.48 4.23
C GLN A 185 5.66 13.70 4.79
N VAL A 186 5.25 14.96 4.90
CA VAL A 186 3.91 15.31 5.35
C VAL A 186 3.20 16.01 4.19
N SER A 187 2.00 15.56 3.89
CA SER A 187 1.06 16.21 2.98
C SER A 187 -0.14 16.75 3.78
N GLU A 188 -1.12 17.32 3.08
CA GLU A 188 -2.35 17.79 3.72
C GLU A 188 -3.18 16.66 4.36
N THR A 189 -3.08 15.44 3.83
CA THR A 189 -3.96 14.31 4.22
C THR A 189 -3.22 13.18 4.91
N GLU A 190 -1.90 13.11 4.77
CA GLU A 190 -1.10 11.97 5.24
C GLU A 190 0.31 12.37 5.65
N ALA A 191 0.84 11.64 6.62
CA ALA A 191 2.25 11.63 6.98
C ALA A 191 2.84 10.27 6.61
N ARG A 192 3.93 10.29 5.84
CA ARG A 192 4.78 9.13 5.55
C ARG A 192 6.09 9.25 6.28
N PHE A 193 6.62 8.13 6.74
CA PHE A 193 7.91 8.08 7.39
C PHE A 193 8.65 6.79 7.07
N MET A 194 9.98 6.84 7.19
CA MET A 194 10.86 5.70 7.11
C MET A 194 12.06 5.88 8.04
N PHE A 195 12.30 4.87 8.87
CA PHE A 195 13.48 4.76 9.71
C PHE A 195 14.33 3.60 9.21
N THR A 196 15.61 3.83 8.93
CA THR A 196 16.53 2.77 8.48
C THR A 196 17.68 2.60 9.45
N LYS A 197 18.02 1.35 9.81
CA LYS A 197 19.18 1.03 10.63
C LYS A 197 19.87 -0.25 10.18
N HIS A 198 21.20 -0.23 10.25
CA HIS A 198 22.04 -1.39 9.99
C HIS A 198 22.38 -2.12 11.30
N PHE A 199 22.21 -3.43 11.30
CA PHE A 199 22.60 -4.32 12.38
C PHE A 199 23.67 -5.29 11.87
N PRO A 200 24.97 -5.02 12.11
CA PRO A 200 26.07 -5.79 11.54
C PRO A 200 26.08 -7.27 11.91
N ASN A 201 25.53 -7.61 13.07
CA ASN A 201 25.42 -8.97 13.61
C ASN A 201 23.94 -9.39 13.76
N GLY A 202 23.05 -8.72 13.03
CA GLY A 202 21.62 -8.96 13.05
C GLY A 202 21.22 -10.26 12.35
N ASP A 203 20.52 -11.14 13.07
CA ASP A 203 19.88 -12.31 12.48
C ASP A 203 18.56 -11.90 11.83
N LEU A 204 18.49 -12.04 10.50
CA LEU A 204 17.35 -11.63 9.68
C LEU A 204 16.04 -12.29 10.14
N ASN A 205 16.05 -13.63 10.23
CA ASN A 205 14.88 -14.41 10.63
C ASN A 205 14.50 -14.09 12.08
N GLY A 206 15.47 -14.11 12.99
CA GLY A 206 15.20 -13.82 14.40
C GLY A 206 14.64 -12.42 14.64
N PHE A 207 15.04 -11.40 13.87
CA PHE A 207 14.40 -10.09 13.97
C PHE A 207 12.97 -10.09 13.43
N ALA A 208 12.74 -10.67 12.26
CA ALA A 208 11.41 -10.75 11.67
C ALA A 208 10.43 -11.54 12.55
N ASP A 209 10.86 -12.69 13.08
CA ASP A 209 10.10 -13.53 14.00
C ASP A 209 9.72 -12.76 15.27
N ARG A 210 10.70 -12.14 15.94
CA ARG A 210 10.43 -11.34 17.16
C ARG A 210 9.50 -10.17 16.90
N THR A 211 9.65 -9.48 15.77
CA THR A 211 8.77 -8.36 15.41
C THR A 211 7.35 -8.84 15.14
N PHE A 212 7.18 -9.96 14.43
CA PHE A 212 5.87 -10.57 14.17
C PHE A 212 5.21 -11.03 15.48
N ASP A 213 5.93 -11.76 16.33
CA ASP A 213 5.44 -12.22 17.63
C ASP A 213 5.07 -11.07 18.58
N THR A 214 5.87 -10.01 18.59
CA THR A 214 5.59 -8.81 19.38
C THR A 214 4.30 -8.13 18.91
N SER A 215 4.02 -8.19 17.60
CA SER A 215 2.82 -7.61 16.99
C SER A 215 1.55 -8.44 17.24
N LEU A 216 1.69 -9.72 17.65
CA LEU A 216 0.58 -10.61 17.95
C LEU A 216 0.14 -10.59 19.42
N VAL A 217 1.06 -10.30 20.34
CA VAL A 217 0.82 -10.44 21.79
C VAL A 217 0.66 -9.07 22.44
N TYR A 218 -0.53 -8.77 22.98
CA TYR A 218 -0.85 -7.49 23.62
C TYR A 218 0.22 -7.05 24.63
N GLU A 219 0.59 -7.95 25.54
CA GLU A 219 1.57 -7.72 26.60
C GLU A 219 2.96 -7.30 26.09
N LYS A 220 3.36 -7.82 24.92
CA LYS A 220 4.63 -7.43 24.28
C LYS A 220 4.45 -6.12 23.52
N TYR A 221 3.34 -5.98 22.80
CA TYR A 221 3.08 -4.82 21.96
C TYR A 221 2.95 -3.53 22.76
N ARG A 222 2.29 -3.57 23.93
CA ARG A 222 2.12 -2.39 24.81
C ARG A 222 3.45 -1.83 25.32
N LEU A 223 4.52 -2.63 25.36
CA LEU A 223 5.87 -2.16 25.71
C LEU A 223 6.48 -1.28 24.61
N VAL A 224 6.08 -1.51 23.36
CA VAL A 224 6.51 -0.71 22.20
C VAL A 224 5.56 0.47 21.98
N GLN A 225 4.27 0.24 22.23
CA GLN A 225 3.20 1.21 21.98
C GLN A 225 2.31 1.35 23.23
N ASN A 226 2.76 2.17 24.19
CA ASN A 226 2.14 2.31 25.52
C ASN A 226 0.71 2.90 25.55
N TRP A 227 0.21 3.36 24.41
CA TRP A 227 -1.13 3.94 24.23
C TRP A 227 -2.14 2.91 23.71
N VAL A 228 -1.71 1.66 23.52
CA VAL A 228 -2.60 0.53 23.22
C VAL A 228 -3.25 0.06 24.51
N THR A 229 -4.58 0.12 24.55
CA THR A 229 -5.37 -0.27 25.73
C THR A 229 -5.74 -1.74 25.68
N ASP A 230 -6.04 -2.27 24.50
CA ASP A 230 -6.41 -3.67 24.29
C ASP A 230 -6.02 -4.13 22.88
N MET A 231 -5.81 -5.45 22.71
CA MET A 231 -5.54 -6.07 21.42
C MET A 231 -6.02 -7.53 21.39
N SER A 232 -6.77 -7.88 20.35
CA SER A 232 -7.32 -9.23 20.17
C SER A 232 -7.14 -9.74 18.74
N ILE A 233 -6.89 -11.05 18.63
CA ILE A 233 -6.91 -11.76 17.36
C ILE A 233 -8.37 -12.04 17.01
N LEU A 234 -8.88 -11.40 15.97
CA LEU A 234 -10.22 -11.60 15.46
C LEU A 234 -10.31 -12.90 14.66
N GLN A 235 -9.30 -13.16 13.81
CA GLN A 235 -9.24 -14.36 12.99
C GLN A 235 -7.79 -14.70 12.63
N LYS A 236 -7.44 -15.99 12.70
CA LYS A 236 -6.23 -16.52 12.05
C LYS A 236 -6.57 -16.90 10.61
N ILE A 237 -5.99 -16.20 9.64
CA ILE A 237 -6.18 -16.50 8.22
C ILE A 237 -5.23 -17.62 7.80
N ASN A 238 -3.95 -17.51 8.17
CA ASN A 238 -2.93 -18.55 8.04
C ASN A 238 -1.80 -18.31 9.07
N GLU A 239 -0.72 -19.10 9.05
CA GLU A 239 0.42 -18.97 9.98
C GLU A 239 1.16 -17.62 9.90
N ASN A 240 1.03 -16.90 8.78
CA ASN A 240 1.69 -15.63 8.52
C ASN A 240 0.69 -14.48 8.34
N THR A 241 -0.60 -14.67 8.64
CA THR A 241 -1.62 -13.63 8.42
C THR A 241 -2.74 -13.73 9.44
N TYR A 242 -2.99 -12.61 10.11
CA TYR A 242 -3.97 -12.48 11.18
C TYR A 242 -4.81 -11.22 10.97
N LEU A 243 -6.11 -11.35 11.20
CA LEU A 243 -7.01 -10.21 11.37
C LEU A 243 -7.02 -9.83 12.85
N MET A 244 -6.69 -8.56 13.13
CA MET A 244 -6.49 -8.05 14.48
C MET A 244 -7.45 -6.89 14.76
N LEU A 245 -7.90 -6.78 16.00
CA LEU A 245 -8.52 -5.57 16.55
C LEU A 245 -7.56 -4.99 17.59
N ARG A 246 -7.34 -3.69 17.53
CA ARG A 246 -6.58 -2.93 18.53
C ARG A 246 -7.35 -1.71 18.97
N GLU A 247 -7.43 -1.53 20.27
CA GLU A 247 -7.98 -0.34 20.90
C GLU A 247 -6.84 0.54 21.40
N ASN A 248 -6.98 1.85 21.24
CA ASN A 248 -5.94 2.81 21.58
C ASN A 248 -6.58 4.00 22.29
N ALA A 249 -5.85 4.58 23.24
CA ALA A 249 -6.18 5.84 23.89
C ALA A 249 -5.08 6.85 23.59
N ALA A 250 -5.40 7.93 22.89
CA ALA A 250 -4.40 8.92 22.52
C ALA A 250 -3.82 9.60 23.79
N PRO A 251 -2.48 9.71 23.88
CA PRO A 251 -1.84 10.21 25.09
C PRO A 251 -2.26 11.64 25.39
N ASN A 252 -2.49 11.94 26.68
CA ASN A 252 -2.92 13.25 27.18
C ASN A 252 -4.29 13.74 26.65
N THR A 253 -5.15 12.83 26.19
CA THR A 253 -6.50 13.15 25.72
C THR A 253 -7.47 12.06 26.14
N ASP A 254 -8.76 12.38 26.22
CA ASP A 254 -9.83 11.37 26.41
C ASP A 254 -10.21 10.67 25.10
N PHE A 255 -9.44 10.89 24.03
CA PHE A 255 -9.74 10.37 22.71
C PHE A 255 -9.34 8.90 22.59
N GLN A 256 -10.33 8.04 22.38
CA GLN A 256 -10.12 6.62 22.12
C GLN A 256 -10.47 6.28 20.67
N PHE A 257 -9.71 5.39 20.06
CA PHE A 257 -9.94 4.97 18.68
C PHE A 257 -9.60 3.49 18.48
N ARG A 258 -10.20 2.90 17.46
CA ARG A 258 -10.01 1.50 17.11
C ARG A 258 -9.27 1.36 15.80
N THR A 259 -8.53 0.26 15.67
CA THR A 259 -7.93 -0.15 14.41
C THR A 259 -8.23 -1.63 14.23
N ILE A 260 -8.98 -1.98 13.20
CA ILE A 260 -9.02 -3.34 12.69
C ILE A 260 -8.04 -3.39 11.53
N TYR A 261 -7.11 -4.33 11.55
CA TYR A 261 -6.03 -4.41 10.58
C TYR A 261 -5.64 -5.84 10.27
N LEU A 262 -5.07 -6.04 9.08
CA LEU A 262 -4.33 -7.25 8.74
C LEU A 262 -2.90 -7.11 9.23
N LEU A 263 -2.46 -8.04 10.08
CA LEU A 263 -1.06 -8.28 10.37
C LEU A 263 -0.59 -9.43 9.49
N PHE A 264 0.46 -9.22 8.72
CA PHE A 264 1.01 -10.27 7.89
C PHE A 264 2.53 -10.24 7.82
N ARG A 265 3.09 -11.41 7.53
CA ARG A 265 4.51 -11.59 7.22
C ARG A 265 4.67 -12.25 5.87
N PHE A 266 5.62 -11.75 5.10
CA PHE A 266 5.94 -12.26 3.77
C PHE A 266 7.43 -12.49 3.63
N PHE A 267 7.80 -13.57 2.95
CA PHE A 267 9.17 -13.92 2.61
C PHE A 267 9.32 -13.75 1.11
N ALA A 268 10.25 -12.88 0.70
CA ALA A 268 10.51 -12.69 -0.71
C ALA A 268 11.22 -13.91 -1.31
N ASP A 269 10.98 -14.15 -2.60
CA ASP A 269 11.56 -15.27 -3.35
C ASP A 269 13.09 -15.18 -3.44
N ASP A 270 13.68 -14.01 -3.16
CA ASP A 270 15.13 -13.81 -3.11
C ASP A 270 15.80 -14.48 -1.90
N GLY A 271 15.02 -14.94 -0.91
CA GLY A 271 15.50 -15.52 0.35
C GLY A 271 16.29 -14.55 1.23
N ASN A 272 16.33 -13.27 0.87
CA ASN A 272 17.11 -12.23 1.54
C ASN A 272 16.23 -11.15 2.16
N THR A 273 14.95 -11.10 1.81
CA THR A 273 14.02 -10.08 2.29
C THR A 273 12.83 -10.69 3.02
N ILE A 274 12.53 -10.16 4.20
CA ILE A 274 11.33 -10.51 4.98
C ILE A 274 10.60 -9.22 5.31
N VAL A 275 9.28 -9.23 5.14
CA VAL A 275 8.41 -8.09 5.43
C VAL A 275 7.46 -8.49 6.55
N VAL A 276 7.33 -7.66 7.57
CA VAL A 276 6.26 -7.73 8.57
C VAL A 276 5.47 -6.44 8.50
N ALA A 277 4.18 -6.50 8.22
CA ALA A 277 3.38 -5.30 8.01
C ALA A 277 1.99 -5.39 8.62
N THR A 278 1.45 -4.22 8.94
CA THR A 278 0.08 -4.02 9.41
C THR A 278 -0.61 -3.00 8.53
N LYS A 279 -1.78 -3.33 7.97
CA LYS A 279 -2.62 -2.38 7.23
C LYS A 279 -4.03 -2.35 7.83
N SER A 280 -4.47 -1.16 8.21
CA SER A 280 -5.84 -0.91 8.65
C SER A 280 -6.85 -1.18 7.54
N LEU A 281 -8.04 -1.62 7.95
CA LEU A 281 -9.18 -1.94 7.07
C LEU A 281 -10.28 -0.87 7.16
N GLU A 282 -9.90 0.38 7.37
CA GLU A 282 -10.79 1.52 7.57
C GLU A 282 -11.85 1.65 6.46
N ASP A 283 -11.42 1.49 5.20
CA ASP A 283 -12.28 1.65 4.03
C ASP A 283 -13.42 0.61 4.06
N CYS A 284 -13.15 -0.62 4.53
CA CYS A 284 -14.17 -1.68 4.65
C CYS A 284 -15.13 -1.47 5.83
N ILE A 285 -14.65 -0.79 6.88
CA ILE A 285 -15.38 -0.63 8.14
C ILE A 285 -16.27 0.60 8.09
N GLN A 286 -15.81 1.73 7.54
CA GLN A 286 -16.62 2.93 7.40
C GLN A 286 -17.90 2.65 6.60
N ASP A 287 -17.80 1.89 5.51
CA ASP A 287 -18.94 1.43 4.70
C ASP A 287 -19.92 0.52 5.46
N SER A 288 -19.42 -0.15 6.50
CA SER A 288 -20.20 -1.14 7.26
C SER A 288 -20.79 -0.58 8.54
N MET A 289 -20.14 0.41 9.14
CA MET A 289 -20.53 1.01 10.42
C MET A 289 -20.38 2.53 10.39
N PRO A 290 -21.22 3.24 9.62
CA PRO A 290 -21.17 4.70 9.54
C PRO A 290 -21.45 5.39 10.89
N ASN A 291 -22.08 4.68 11.85
CA ASN A 291 -22.49 5.21 13.15
C ASN A 291 -21.62 4.72 14.33
N SER A 292 -20.42 4.22 14.07
CA SER A 292 -19.51 3.87 15.17
C SER A 292 -19.18 5.10 15.99
N ARG A 293 -19.44 5.06 17.30
CA ARG A 293 -19.08 6.15 18.24
C ARG A 293 -17.57 6.35 18.37
N MET A 294 -16.79 5.32 18.09
CA MET A 294 -15.33 5.39 18.10
C MET A 294 -14.80 5.49 16.66
N PRO A 295 -13.89 6.44 16.39
CA PRO A 295 -13.30 6.59 15.07
C PRO A 295 -12.32 5.45 14.75
N TYR A 296 -12.19 5.20 13.46
CA TYR A 296 -11.20 4.30 12.88
C TYR A 296 -10.10 5.10 12.19
N ILE A 297 -8.85 4.71 12.40
CA ILE A 297 -7.69 5.40 11.82
C ILE A 297 -7.13 4.60 10.64
N LYS A 298 -6.78 5.33 9.57
CA LYS A 298 -6.00 4.83 8.44
C LYS A 298 -4.52 4.80 8.82
N ALA A 299 -3.99 3.59 8.94
CA ALA A 299 -2.59 3.38 9.23
C ALA A 299 -2.01 2.18 8.47
N LEU A 300 -0.82 2.37 7.93
CA LEU A 300 0.03 1.34 7.39
C LEU A 300 1.38 1.42 8.12
N TYR A 301 1.84 0.29 8.64
CA TYR A 301 3.18 0.16 9.21
C TYR A 301 3.85 -1.07 8.61
N SER A 302 5.13 -0.98 8.31
CA SER A 302 5.90 -2.11 7.81
C SER A 302 7.33 -2.10 8.30
N PHE A 303 7.81 -3.27 8.66
CA PHE A 303 9.21 -3.59 8.86
C PHE A 303 9.69 -4.39 7.65
N VAL A 304 10.71 -3.89 6.96
CA VAL A 304 11.42 -4.60 5.90
C VAL A 304 12.79 -4.97 6.44
N PHE A 305 13.04 -6.26 6.49
CA PHE A 305 14.31 -6.84 6.90
C PHE A 305 15.01 -7.32 5.64
N THR A 306 16.22 -6.83 5.38
CA THR A 306 17.02 -7.25 4.23
C THR A 306 18.37 -7.74 4.70
N LYS A 307 18.79 -8.91 4.21
CA LYS A 307 20.10 -9.48 4.51
C LYS A 307 21.19 -8.52 4.05
N TYR A 308 22.15 -8.25 4.94
CA TYR A 308 23.32 -7.48 4.56
C TYR A 308 24.26 -8.36 3.75
N THR A 309 24.38 -8.07 2.46
CA THR A 309 25.44 -8.63 1.63
C THR A 309 26.51 -7.54 1.53
N PRO A 310 27.66 -7.68 2.21
CA PRO A 310 28.74 -6.71 2.04
C PRO A 310 29.10 -6.68 0.56
N HIS A 311 28.90 -5.54 -0.10
CA HIS A 311 29.43 -5.34 -1.43
C HIS A 311 30.95 -5.44 -1.30
N LEU A 312 31.50 -6.58 -1.74
CA LEU A 312 32.93 -6.78 -1.98
C LEU A 312 33.29 -5.82 -3.12
N SER A 313 33.51 -4.56 -2.77
CA SER A 313 33.90 -3.51 -3.69
C SER A 313 35.37 -3.71 -4.07
N GLY A 314 35.60 -4.68 -4.96
CA GLY A 314 36.49 -4.59 -6.12
C GLY A 314 37.90 -4.02 -6.01
N GLN A 315 38.55 -3.92 -4.84
CA GLN A 315 39.94 -3.48 -4.78
C GLN A 315 40.81 -4.45 -3.96
N ASN A 316 41.65 -5.20 -4.70
CA ASN A 316 42.79 -6.00 -4.26
C ASN A 316 42.51 -7.41 -3.71
N GLN A 317 41.99 -8.30 -4.57
CA GLN A 317 41.88 -9.75 -4.31
C GLN A 317 43.20 -10.55 -4.40
N ALA A 318 44.36 -9.91 -4.59
CA ALA A 318 45.57 -10.66 -4.90
C ALA A 318 46.25 -11.37 -3.71
N ASN A 319 45.94 -11.04 -2.44
CA ASN A 319 46.70 -11.57 -1.28
C ASN A 319 45.86 -11.91 -0.03
N ALA A 320 44.54 -12.07 -0.14
CA ALA A 320 43.73 -12.40 1.03
C ALA A 320 43.78 -13.91 1.32
N ILE A 321 44.57 -14.27 2.32
CA ILE A 321 44.59 -15.59 2.98
C ILE A 321 43.14 -15.99 3.31
N ASP A 322 42.75 -17.20 2.89
CA ASP A 322 41.46 -17.86 3.18
C ASP A 322 41.24 -18.02 4.70
N VAL A 323 40.92 -16.92 5.38
CA VAL A 323 40.28 -16.99 6.68
C VAL A 323 38.82 -17.34 6.39
N PRO A 324 38.28 -18.45 6.93
CA PRO A 324 36.87 -18.76 6.79
C PRO A 324 36.09 -17.57 7.29
N ILE A 325 35.47 -16.82 6.37
CA ILE A 325 34.60 -15.71 6.73
C ILE A 325 33.40 -16.37 7.38
N ALA A 326 33.48 -16.60 8.69
CA ALA A 326 32.37 -16.97 9.52
C ALA A 326 31.25 -16.00 9.14
N SER A 327 30.20 -16.54 8.51
CA SER A 327 29.19 -15.79 7.78
C SER A 327 28.72 -14.61 8.64
N LYS A 328 29.20 -13.39 8.35
CA LYS A 328 28.77 -12.20 9.09
C LYS A 328 27.28 -12.04 8.80
N LYS A 329 26.44 -12.43 9.78
CA LYS A 329 24.99 -12.30 9.72
C LYS A 329 24.67 -10.83 10.02
N GLY A 330 24.65 -9.98 9.00
CA GLY A 330 24.15 -8.62 9.12
C GLY A 330 22.76 -8.49 8.50
N CYS A 331 22.00 -7.49 8.94
CA CYS A 331 20.75 -7.11 8.29
C CYS A 331 20.52 -5.60 8.32
N PHE A 332 19.84 -5.10 7.30
CA PHE A 332 19.19 -3.79 7.34
C PHE A 332 17.75 -3.96 7.80
N VAL A 333 17.31 -3.03 8.65
CA VAL A 333 15.92 -2.94 9.08
C VAL A 333 15.40 -1.58 8.67
N GLN A 334 14.28 -1.59 7.96
CA GLN A 334 13.54 -0.40 7.58
C GLN A 334 12.17 -0.44 8.26
N LEU A 335 11.87 0.53 9.11
CA LEU A 335 10.56 0.73 9.71
C LEU A 335 9.89 1.90 8.98
N GLY A 336 8.91 1.59 8.15
CA GLY A 336 8.16 2.57 7.39
C GLY A 336 6.69 2.60 7.77
N GLY A 337 6.02 3.68 7.39
CA GLY A 337 4.59 3.76 7.55
C GLY A 337 3.96 4.98 6.91
N GLN A 338 2.64 4.94 6.87
CA GLN A 338 1.77 6.01 6.43
C GLN A 338 0.61 6.11 7.40
N VAL A 339 0.38 7.31 7.90
CA VAL A 339 -0.72 7.62 8.82
C VAL A 339 -1.47 8.81 8.25
N GLY A 340 -2.79 8.74 8.19
CA GLY A 340 -3.61 9.82 7.67
C GLY A 340 -5.02 9.77 8.19
N VAL A 341 -5.76 10.83 7.90
CA VAL A 341 -7.22 10.81 8.08
C VAL A 341 -7.78 9.99 6.92
N GLY A 342 -8.48 8.89 7.22
CA GLY A 342 -9.18 8.13 6.17
C GLY A 342 -10.07 9.09 5.38
N SER A 343 -9.92 9.10 4.06
CA SER A 343 -10.60 10.01 3.14
C SER A 343 -12.11 9.88 3.18
#